data_AF-A0A5C6EVL4-F1
#
_entry.id   AF-A0A5C6EVL4-F1
#
_cell.length_a   1.000
_cell.length_b   1.000
_cell.length_c   1.000
_cell.angle_alpha   90.00
_cell.angle_beta   90.00
_cell.angle_gamma   90.00
#
_symmetry.space_group_name_H-M   'P 1'
#
loop_
_entity.id
_entity.type
_entity.pdbx_description
1 polymer ?
#
loop_
_entity_poly.entity_id
_entity_poly.type
_entity_poly.pdbx_seq_one_letter_code
_entity_poly.pdbx_strand_id
1 'polypeptide(L)'
;MLTTADIKDLSTKRVWILVPAITVGVVAMFAYFVAVALCRDSLVNSARQNFGETVADFLPLAMILPSLGFFLAPLVWAERKSKRYALICPECTTDLSRSTRRVIATRCCGSCGKQIVEGRRIHGPMAFERLSRVEQRRLLVYWFWAWPTLGLLLLGYHWIDPTALNNCPQMLFIPGLIGTAATGWAFARSMDKRYIPQFIASAMVLCLGINAFW
;
A
#
# COMPACT_ATOMS: atom_id res chain seq x y z
N MET A 1 8.42 4.70 -34.94
CA MET A 1 7.79 3.71 -34.05
C MET A 1 8.64 3.60 -32.79
N LEU A 2 8.09 3.12 -31.66
CA LEU A 2 8.85 2.90 -30.42
C LEU A 2 9.46 1.49 -30.41
N THR A 3 10.69 1.34 -29.94
CA THR A 3 11.27 0.01 -29.70
C THR A 3 10.88 -0.53 -28.33
N THR A 4 10.93 -1.84 -28.14
CA THR A 4 10.75 -2.44 -26.79
C THR A 4 11.83 -2.04 -25.81
N ALA A 5 13.03 -1.75 -26.30
CA ALA A 5 14.15 -1.31 -25.48
C ALA A 5 13.84 0.06 -24.86
N ASP A 6 13.31 1.00 -25.66
CA ASP A 6 12.91 2.33 -25.19
C ASP A 6 11.81 2.25 -24.11
N ILE A 7 10.82 1.40 -24.33
CA ILE A 7 9.73 1.21 -23.37
C ILE A 7 10.25 0.60 -22.06
N LYS A 8 11.18 -0.37 -22.15
CA LYS A 8 11.79 -1.01 -20.99
C LYS A 8 12.68 -0.02 -20.23
N ASP A 9 13.47 0.80 -20.92
CA ASP A 9 14.32 1.82 -20.31
C ASP A 9 13.47 2.89 -19.57
N LEU A 10 12.44 3.44 -20.23
CA LEU A 10 11.55 4.43 -19.62
C LEU A 10 10.79 3.87 -18.40
N SER A 11 10.28 2.64 -18.50
CA SER A 11 9.61 1.99 -17.37
C SER A 11 10.58 1.69 -16.22
N THR A 12 11.81 1.28 -16.52
CA THR A 12 12.86 1.04 -15.52
C THR A 12 13.24 2.32 -14.81
N LYS A 13 13.46 3.43 -15.54
CA LYS A 13 13.71 4.76 -14.96
C LYS A 13 12.58 5.21 -14.03
N ARG A 14 11.32 4.95 -14.39
CA ARG A 14 10.17 5.25 -13.54
C ARG A 14 10.17 4.44 -12.25
N VAL A 15 10.44 3.14 -12.33
CA VAL A 15 10.57 2.27 -11.14
C VAL A 15 11.70 2.76 -10.24
N TRP A 16 12.84 3.13 -10.83
CA TRP A 16 13.99 3.68 -10.10
C TRP A 16 13.74 5.02 -9.40
N ILE A 17 12.72 5.78 -9.81
CA ILE A 17 12.31 7.00 -9.11
C ILE A 17 11.30 6.67 -8.00
N LEU A 18 10.39 5.73 -8.28
CA LEU A 18 9.30 5.38 -7.37
C LEU A 18 9.80 4.60 -6.15
N VAL A 19 10.70 3.63 -6.36
CA VAL A 19 11.20 2.75 -5.29
C VAL A 19 11.92 3.55 -4.20
N PRO A 20 12.92 4.41 -4.48
CA PRO A 20 13.56 5.20 -3.45
C PRO A 20 12.61 6.16 -2.76
N ALA A 21 11.63 6.72 -3.48
CA ALA A 21 10.64 7.59 -2.87
C ALA A 21 9.73 6.86 -1.86
N ILE A 22 9.31 5.64 -2.19
CA ILE A 22 8.59 4.77 -1.25
C ILE A 22 9.49 4.46 -0.05
N THR A 23 10.74 4.05 -0.28
CA THR A 23 11.68 3.72 0.79
C THR A 23 11.90 4.91 1.73
N VAL A 24 12.18 6.10 1.18
CA VAL A 24 12.36 7.33 1.96
C VAL A 24 11.09 7.70 2.73
N GLY A 25 9.91 7.59 2.11
CA GLY A 25 8.63 7.85 2.78
C GLY A 25 8.37 6.90 3.94
N VAL A 26 8.63 5.60 3.75
CA VAL A 26 8.48 4.59 4.80
C VAL A 26 9.49 4.82 5.94
N VAL A 27 10.77 5.09 5.63
CA VAL A 27 11.80 5.36 6.64
C VAL A 27 11.47 6.64 7.42
N ALA A 28 11.05 7.71 6.76
CA ALA A 28 10.65 8.96 7.41
C ALA A 28 9.42 8.76 8.30
N MET A 29 8.44 7.97 7.85
CA MET A 29 7.27 7.60 8.65
C MET A 29 7.67 6.83 9.91
N PHE A 30 8.58 5.85 9.81
CA PHE A 30 9.10 5.14 10.98
C PHE A 30 9.88 6.05 11.93
N ALA A 31 10.78 6.88 11.40
CA ALA A 31 11.53 7.83 12.22
C ALA A 31 10.60 8.81 12.96
N TYR A 32 9.53 9.26 12.30
CA TYR A 32 8.50 10.08 12.92
C TYR A 32 7.77 9.32 14.05
N PHE A 33 7.36 8.06 13.83
CA PHE A 33 6.73 7.27 14.89
C PHE A 33 7.65 7.04 16.09
N VAL A 34 8.95 6.81 15.86
CA VAL A 34 9.93 6.71 16.95
C VAL A 34 10.03 8.03 17.71
N ALA A 35 10.12 9.16 17.02
CA ALA A 35 10.16 10.48 17.67
C ALA A 35 8.88 10.77 18.47
N VAL A 36 7.70 10.45 17.92
CA VAL A 36 6.42 10.58 18.63
C VAL A 36 6.38 9.67 19.85
N ALA A 37 6.83 8.42 19.75
CA ALA A 37 6.85 7.49 20.87
C ALA A 37 7.73 8.00 22.03
N LEU A 38 8.88 8.61 21.72
CA LEU A 38 9.79 9.19 22.73
C LEU A 38 9.22 10.45 23.39
N CYS A 39 8.43 11.25 22.66
CA CYS A 39 7.89 12.52 23.16
C CYS A 39 6.45 12.41 23.69
N ARG A 40 5.76 11.28 23.48
CA ARG A 40 4.32 11.11 23.72
C ARG A 40 3.94 11.47 25.15
N ASP A 41 4.61 10.89 26.14
CA ASP A 41 4.21 11.03 27.54
C ASP A 41 4.39 12.48 28.01
N SER A 42 5.48 13.14 27.59
CA SER A 42 5.70 14.56 27.87
C SER A 42 4.62 15.44 27.23
N LEU A 43 4.21 15.14 26.00
CA LEU A 43 3.22 15.94 25.27
C LEU A 43 1.80 15.74 25.79
N VAL A 44 1.43 14.50 26.14
CA VAL A 44 0.13 14.19 26.75
C VAL A 44 0.01 14.85 28.12
N ASN A 45 1.06 14.80 28.94
CA ASN A 45 1.08 15.46 30.25
C ASN A 45 0.98 16.98 30.12
N SER A 46 1.72 17.59 29.18
CA SER A 46 1.63 19.01 28.91
C SER A 46 0.26 19.43 28.37
N ALA A 47 -0.36 18.61 27.51
CA ALA A 47 -1.69 18.89 26.97
C ALA A 47 -2.77 18.82 28.05
N ARG A 48 -2.70 17.81 28.94
CA ARG A 48 -3.63 17.67 30.05
C ARG A 48 -3.57 18.87 31.01
N GLN A 49 -2.37 19.38 31.30
CA GLN A 49 -2.20 20.53 32.21
C GLN A 49 -2.73 21.84 31.62
N ASN A 50 -2.57 22.08 30.32
CA ASN A 50 -2.88 23.37 29.71
C ASN A 50 -4.26 23.43 29.03
N PHE A 51 -4.77 22.30 28.53
CA PHE A 51 -5.96 22.26 27.66
C PHE A 51 -7.06 21.31 28.16
N GLY A 52 -6.84 20.62 29.28
CA GLY A 52 -7.82 19.69 29.88
C GLY A 52 -7.76 18.27 29.31
N GLU A 53 -8.56 17.38 29.92
CA GLU A 53 -8.51 15.92 29.64
C GLU A 53 -8.99 15.57 28.22
N THR A 54 -10.02 16.24 27.72
CA THR A 54 -10.58 15.98 26.38
C THR A 54 -9.55 16.16 25.27
N VAL A 55 -8.69 17.16 25.35
CA VAL A 55 -7.66 17.40 24.33
C VAL A 55 -6.54 16.36 24.42
N ALA A 56 -6.20 15.93 25.64
CA ALA A 56 -5.20 14.89 25.86
C ALA A 56 -5.61 13.54 25.24
N ASP A 57 -6.91 13.22 25.22
CA ASP A 57 -7.43 11.98 24.63
C ASP A 57 -7.41 11.97 23.09
N PHE A 58 -7.60 13.14 22.45
CA PHE A 58 -7.53 13.26 20.99
C PHE A 58 -6.11 13.48 20.44
N LEU A 59 -5.16 13.89 21.29
CA LEU A 59 -3.80 14.18 20.88
C LEU A 59 -3.10 12.99 20.17
N PRO A 60 -3.19 11.74 20.65
CA PRO A 60 -2.59 10.60 19.96
C PRO A 60 -3.13 10.41 18.54
N LEU A 61 -4.44 10.65 18.34
CA LEU A 61 -5.07 10.56 17.02
C LEU A 61 -4.53 11.66 16.09
N ALA A 62 -4.44 12.89 16.60
CA ALA A 62 -3.90 14.03 15.87
C ALA A 62 -2.42 13.82 15.47
N MET A 63 -1.63 13.17 16.32
CA MET A 63 -0.21 12.88 16.05
C MET A 63 -0.02 11.81 14.96
N ILE A 64 -1.04 11.01 14.62
CA ILE A 64 -0.97 10.05 13.52
C ILE A 64 -1.12 10.76 12.16
N LEU A 65 -1.89 11.85 12.06
CA LEU A 65 -2.14 12.53 10.78
C LEU A 65 -0.87 12.95 10.01
N PRO A 66 0.17 13.54 10.65
CA PRO A 66 1.40 13.91 9.95
C PRO A 66 2.15 12.74 9.31
N SER A 67 2.01 11.52 9.85
CA SER A 67 2.64 10.31 9.29
C SER A 67 2.16 10.03 7.86
N LEU A 68 0.88 10.30 7.57
CA LEU A 68 0.33 10.22 6.22
C LEU A 68 0.98 11.24 5.30
N GLY A 69 1.28 12.44 5.80
CA GLY A 69 2.01 13.48 5.06
C GLY A 69 3.42 13.03 4.67
N PHE A 70 4.18 12.48 5.61
CA PHE A 70 5.54 11.95 5.34
C PHE A 70 5.55 10.80 4.34
N PHE A 71 4.49 9.98 4.30
CA PHE A 71 4.35 8.93 3.31
C PHE A 71 3.90 9.45 1.94
N LEU A 72 2.91 10.36 1.90
CA LEU A 72 2.32 10.87 0.67
C LEU A 72 3.20 11.89 -0.05
N ALA A 73 3.92 12.75 0.66
CA ALA A 73 4.77 13.78 0.07
C ALA A 73 5.82 13.24 -0.92
N PRO A 74 6.65 12.22 -0.57
CA PRO A 74 7.60 11.65 -1.51
C PRO A 74 6.92 10.90 -2.65
N LEU A 75 5.74 10.30 -2.43
CA LEU A 75 4.96 9.67 -3.49
C LEU A 75 4.43 10.69 -4.51
N VAL A 76 3.86 11.79 -4.05
CA VAL A 76 3.38 12.89 -4.92
C VAL A 76 4.56 13.51 -5.68
N TRP A 77 5.70 13.71 -5.00
CA TRP A 77 6.91 14.19 -5.65
C TRP A 77 7.43 13.21 -6.71
N ALA A 78 7.46 11.92 -6.40
CA ALA A 78 7.85 10.86 -7.33
C ALA A 78 6.91 10.77 -8.53
N GLU A 79 5.59 10.92 -8.31
CA GLU A 79 4.62 10.96 -9.39
C GLU A 79 4.90 12.14 -10.33
N ARG A 80 5.07 13.36 -9.78
CA ARG A 80 5.40 14.56 -10.56
C ARG A 80 6.70 14.38 -11.34
N LYS A 81 7.75 13.82 -10.74
CA LYS A 81 9.03 13.55 -11.40
C LYS A 81 8.92 12.45 -12.46
N SER A 82 8.08 11.44 -12.22
CA SER A 82 7.85 10.33 -13.15
C SER A 82 7.16 10.75 -14.44
N LYS A 83 6.37 11.84 -14.43
CA LYS A 83 5.71 12.38 -15.63
C LYS A 83 6.70 12.80 -16.71
N ARG A 84 7.95 13.13 -16.36
CA ARG A 84 9.01 13.43 -17.36
C ARG A 84 9.40 12.21 -18.21
N TYR A 85 9.09 11.01 -17.74
CA TYR A 85 9.34 9.74 -18.43
C TYR A 85 8.03 9.09 -18.87
N ALA A 86 6.97 9.89 -19.07
CA ALA A 86 5.68 9.39 -19.55
C ALA A 86 5.82 8.85 -20.97
N LEU A 87 5.25 7.66 -21.21
CA LEU A 87 5.17 7.07 -22.54
C LEU A 87 3.97 7.67 -23.24
N ILE A 88 4.18 8.53 -24.24
CA ILE A 88 3.11 9.19 -24.98
C ILE A 88 2.86 8.45 -26.30
N CYS A 89 1.60 8.23 -26.66
CA CYS A 89 1.27 7.69 -27.97
C CYS A 89 1.59 8.70 -29.09
N PRO A 90 2.38 8.34 -30.13
CA PRO A 90 2.72 9.26 -31.21
C PRO A 90 1.51 9.66 -32.07
N GLU A 91 0.44 8.86 -32.05
CA GLU A 91 -0.73 9.05 -32.91
C GLU A 91 -1.88 9.82 -32.23
N CYS A 92 -2.20 9.48 -30.98
CA CYS A 92 -3.32 10.08 -30.25
C CYS A 92 -2.90 10.89 -29.03
N THR A 93 -1.60 11.04 -28.77
CA THR A 93 -1.01 11.78 -27.64
C THR A 93 -1.45 11.33 -26.24
N THR A 94 -2.17 10.20 -26.14
CA THR A 94 -2.60 9.65 -24.86
C THR A 94 -1.41 9.14 -24.04
N ASP A 95 -1.43 9.41 -22.74
CA ASP A 95 -0.44 8.87 -21.79
C ASP A 95 -0.65 7.36 -21.58
N LEU A 96 0.36 6.59 -21.97
CA LEU A 96 0.43 5.14 -21.86
C LEU A 96 1.32 4.68 -20.70
N SER A 97 1.81 5.61 -19.88
CA SER A 97 2.75 5.33 -18.79
C SER A 97 2.19 4.36 -17.74
N ARG A 98 0.86 4.32 -17.55
CA ARG A 98 0.16 3.38 -16.67
C ARG A 98 -0.17 2.04 -17.33
N SER A 99 -0.11 1.96 -18.66
CA SER A 99 -0.48 0.78 -19.44
C SER A 99 0.72 0.18 -20.18
N THR A 100 1.94 0.44 -19.72
CA THR A 100 3.19 0.00 -20.37
C THR A 100 3.24 -1.52 -20.57
N ARG A 101 2.85 -2.32 -19.56
CA ARG A 101 2.76 -3.78 -19.69
C ARG A 101 1.77 -4.21 -20.78
N ARG A 102 0.63 -3.53 -20.88
CA ARG A 102 -0.37 -3.78 -21.93
C ARG A 102 0.24 -3.47 -23.30
N VAL A 103 0.88 -2.31 -23.45
CA VAL A 103 1.51 -1.87 -24.70
C VAL A 103 2.62 -2.82 -25.14
N ILE A 104 3.45 -3.32 -24.21
CA ILE A 104 4.51 -4.30 -24.53
C ILE A 104 3.89 -5.62 -25.02
N ALA A 105 2.83 -6.09 -24.38
CA ALA A 105 2.16 -7.35 -24.70
C ALA A 105 1.36 -7.29 -26.01
N THR A 106 0.60 -6.21 -26.22
CA THR A 106 -0.31 -6.04 -27.38
C THR A 106 0.35 -5.33 -28.55
N ARG A 107 1.47 -4.62 -28.34
CA ARG A 107 2.17 -3.74 -29.30
C ARG A 107 1.34 -2.55 -29.79
N CYS A 108 0.14 -2.35 -29.24
CA CYS A 108 -0.82 -1.33 -29.65
C CYS A 108 -1.11 -0.33 -28.54
N CYS A 109 -1.47 0.89 -28.95
CA CYS A 109 -2.06 1.88 -28.06
C CYS A 109 -3.40 1.36 -27.53
N GLY A 110 -3.63 1.47 -26.21
CA GLY A 110 -4.89 1.08 -25.58
C GLY A 110 -6.07 2.02 -25.86
N SER A 111 -5.80 3.23 -26.36
CA SER A 111 -6.83 4.23 -26.69
C SER A 111 -7.19 4.22 -28.17
N CYS A 112 -6.22 4.44 -29.07
CA CYS A 112 -6.48 4.50 -30.51
C CYS A 112 -6.34 3.16 -31.24
N GLY A 113 -5.86 2.09 -30.58
CA GLY A 113 -5.70 0.76 -31.18
C GLY A 113 -4.57 0.62 -32.21
N LYS A 114 -3.95 1.73 -32.66
CA LYS A 114 -2.84 1.72 -33.61
C LYS A 114 -1.60 1.04 -33.02
N GLN A 115 -0.86 0.34 -33.89
CA GLN A 115 0.40 -0.28 -33.52
C GLN A 115 1.47 0.79 -33.33
N ILE A 116 2.05 0.84 -32.13
CA ILE A 116 3.06 1.85 -31.75
C ILE A 116 4.44 1.24 -31.52
N VAL A 117 4.49 -0.07 -31.30
CA VAL A 117 5.73 -0.82 -31.06
C VAL A 117 6.03 -1.72 -32.24
N GLU A 118 7.29 -1.77 -32.66
CA GLU A 118 7.77 -2.64 -33.73
C GLU A 118 7.58 -4.13 -33.38
N GLY A 119 7.44 -4.98 -34.41
CA GLY A 119 7.31 -6.44 -34.29
C GLY A 119 5.90 -7.01 -34.47
N ARG A 120 5.78 -8.33 -34.43
CA ARG A 120 4.50 -9.04 -34.58
C ARG A 120 3.68 -8.94 -33.28
N ARG A 121 2.35 -8.85 -33.38
CA ARG A 121 1.48 -8.92 -32.20
C ARG A 121 1.66 -10.27 -31.51
N ILE A 122 1.99 -10.23 -30.21
CA ILE A 122 2.22 -11.43 -29.40
C ILE A 122 0.90 -11.89 -28.77
N HIS A 123 0.11 -10.95 -28.23
CA HIS A 123 -1.19 -11.24 -27.61
C HIS A 123 -2.27 -10.21 -27.96
N GLY A 124 -3.52 -10.68 -28.06
CA GLY A 124 -4.68 -9.80 -28.21
C GLY A 124 -5.00 -9.04 -26.90
N PRO A 125 -5.73 -7.92 -26.97
CA PRO A 125 -6.08 -7.11 -25.80
C PRO A 125 -6.87 -7.90 -24.74
N MET A 126 -7.77 -8.78 -25.18
CA MET A 126 -8.57 -9.65 -24.30
C MET A 126 -7.73 -10.68 -23.54
N ALA A 127 -6.66 -11.20 -24.16
CA ALA A 127 -5.77 -12.16 -23.51
C ALA A 127 -4.95 -11.48 -22.40
N PHE A 128 -4.47 -10.26 -22.64
CA PHE A 128 -3.79 -9.46 -21.63
C PHE A 128 -4.70 -9.12 -20.45
N GLU A 129 -5.94 -8.71 -20.70
CA GLU A 129 -6.91 -8.38 -19.63
C GLU A 129 -7.28 -9.59 -18.76
N ARG A 130 -7.24 -10.80 -19.32
CA ARG A 130 -7.38 -12.03 -18.53
C ARG A 130 -6.14 -12.24 -17.66
N LEU A 131 -4.94 -12.11 -18.22
CA LEU A 131 -3.69 -12.28 -17.49
C LEU A 131 -3.55 -11.26 -16.36
N SER A 132 -3.82 -9.99 -16.61
CA SER A 132 -3.73 -8.92 -15.62
C SER A 132 -4.70 -9.15 -14.46
N ARG A 133 -5.92 -9.64 -14.74
CA ARG A 133 -6.88 -10.01 -13.70
C ARG A 133 -6.36 -11.16 -12.83
N VAL A 134 -5.72 -12.16 -13.42
CA VAL A 134 -5.12 -13.28 -12.68
C VAL A 134 -3.95 -12.79 -11.81
N GLU A 135 -3.07 -11.94 -12.33
CA GLU A 135 -1.96 -11.36 -11.57
C GLU A 135 -2.45 -10.48 -10.41
N GLN A 136 -3.42 -9.60 -10.65
CA GLN A 136 -4.01 -8.75 -9.61
C GLN A 136 -4.63 -9.59 -8.49
N ARG A 137 -5.35 -10.67 -8.84
CA ARG A 137 -5.90 -11.61 -7.85
C ARG A 137 -4.79 -12.26 -7.02
N ARG A 138 -3.69 -12.72 -7.64
CA ARG A 138 -2.56 -13.29 -6.90
C ARG A 138 -1.95 -12.28 -5.93
N LEU A 139 -1.73 -11.04 -6.37
CA LEU A 139 -1.18 -9.99 -5.52
C LEU A 139 -2.09 -9.70 -4.32
N LEU A 140 -3.41 -9.61 -4.54
CA LEU A 140 -4.38 -9.41 -3.46
C LEU A 140 -4.36 -10.56 -2.44
N VAL A 141 -4.28 -11.81 -2.92
CA VAL A 141 -4.14 -12.98 -2.04
C VAL A 141 -2.93 -12.85 -1.12
N TYR A 142 -1.76 -12.46 -1.64
CA TYR A 142 -0.55 -12.24 -0.82
C TYR A 142 -0.68 -11.03 0.09
N TRP A 143 -1.22 -9.91 -0.41
CA TRP A 143 -1.43 -8.70 0.38
C TRP A 143 -2.33 -8.96 1.59
N PHE A 144 -3.38 -9.76 1.43
CA PHE A 144 -4.27 -10.10 2.52
C PHE A 144 -3.63 -10.99 3.59
N TRP A 145 -2.59 -11.75 3.26
CA TRP A 145 -1.81 -12.50 4.23
C TRP A 145 -0.87 -11.62 5.08
N ALA A 146 -0.51 -10.43 4.62
CA ALA A 146 0.37 -9.53 5.36
C ALA A 146 -0.24 -9.12 6.72
N TRP A 147 -1.56 -8.88 6.76
CA TRP A 147 -2.27 -8.41 7.95
C TRP A 147 -2.33 -9.43 9.11
N PRO A 148 -2.81 -10.67 8.93
CA PRO A 148 -2.80 -11.65 10.01
C PRO A 148 -1.36 -12.02 10.43
N THR A 149 -0.41 -12.04 9.49
CA THR A 149 1.01 -12.28 9.81
C THR A 149 1.56 -11.17 10.72
N LEU A 150 1.29 -9.91 10.39
CA LEU A 150 1.69 -8.76 11.21
C LEU A 150 1.04 -8.80 12.60
N GLY A 151 -0.26 -9.09 12.67
CA GLY A 151 -0.96 -9.18 13.96
C GLY A 151 -0.45 -10.32 14.84
N LEU A 152 -0.14 -11.49 14.27
CA LEU A 152 0.50 -12.58 15.01
C LEU A 152 1.89 -12.21 15.53
N LEU A 153 2.69 -11.50 14.74
CA LEU A 153 4.00 -11.01 15.18
C LEU A 153 3.88 -10.03 16.35
N LEU A 154 2.91 -9.10 16.29
CA LEU A 154 2.67 -8.14 17.38
C LEU A 154 2.15 -8.83 18.65
N LEU A 155 1.25 -9.81 18.52
CA LEU A 155 0.77 -10.63 19.63
C LEU A 155 1.90 -11.45 20.27
N GLY A 156 2.74 -12.09 19.44
CA GLY A 156 3.90 -12.84 19.91
C GLY A 156 4.90 -11.94 20.63
N TYR A 157 5.16 -10.74 20.10
CA TYR A 157 6.02 -9.75 20.74
C TYR A 157 5.46 -9.29 22.09
N HIS A 158 4.16 -9.02 22.16
CA HIS A 158 3.49 -8.67 23.41
C HIS A 158 3.53 -9.79 24.46
N TRP A 159 3.46 -11.06 24.04
CA TRP A 159 3.61 -12.18 24.97
C TRP A 159 5.02 -12.30 25.55
N ILE A 160 6.05 -11.91 24.78
CA ILE A 160 7.44 -11.91 25.25
C ILE A 160 7.68 -10.72 26.18
N ASP A 161 7.18 -9.55 25.81
CA ASP A 161 7.26 -8.33 26.61
C ASP A 161 5.89 -7.63 26.67
N PRO A 162 5.12 -7.88 27.75
CA PRO A 162 3.79 -7.29 27.93
C PRO A 162 3.82 -5.75 27.94
N THR A 163 4.94 -5.15 28.32
CA THR A 163 5.05 -3.69 28.44
C THR A 163 5.29 -3.01 27.10
N ALA A 164 5.73 -3.74 26.09
CA ALA A 164 6.22 -3.16 24.83
C ALA A 164 5.13 -2.44 24.01
N LEU A 165 3.86 -2.77 24.23
CA LEU A 165 2.71 -2.13 23.56
C LEU A 165 1.83 -1.30 24.50
N ASN A 166 2.24 -1.06 25.75
CA ASN A 166 1.46 -0.23 26.69
C ASN A 166 1.18 1.18 26.16
N ASN A 167 2.08 1.71 25.34
CA ASN A 167 1.91 3.03 24.73
C ASN A 167 0.96 3.03 23.52
N CYS A 168 0.69 1.88 22.90
CA CYS A 168 -0.24 1.77 21.78
C CYS A 168 -0.93 0.39 21.78
N PRO A 169 -1.80 0.12 22.76
CA PRO A 169 -2.43 -1.19 22.90
C PRO A 169 -3.37 -1.52 21.74
N GLN A 170 -3.81 -0.51 20.97
CA GLN A 170 -4.64 -0.72 19.78
C GLN A 170 -3.90 -1.53 18.68
N MET A 171 -2.57 -1.52 18.67
CA MET A 171 -1.76 -2.32 17.74
C MET A 171 -2.02 -3.82 17.87
N LEU A 172 -2.53 -4.29 19.01
CA LEU A 172 -2.85 -5.71 19.24
C LEU A 172 -3.99 -6.22 18.35
N PHE A 173 -4.97 -5.36 18.02
CA PHE A 173 -6.16 -5.79 17.28
C PHE A 173 -6.33 -5.09 15.92
N ILE A 174 -5.70 -3.94 15.67
CA ILE A 174 -5.80 -3.19 14.41
C ILE A 174 -5.45 -4.04 13.17
N PRO A 175 -4.36 -4.82 13.13
CA PRO A 175 -4.05 -5.64 11.96
C PRO A 175 -5.14 -6.68 11.67
N GLY A 176 -5.69 -7.30 12.72
CA GLY A 176 -6.82 -8.22 12.60
C GLY A 176 -8.06 -7.53 12.04
N LEU A 177 -8.38 -6.33 12.52
CA LEU A 177 -9.52 -5.53 12.04
C LEU A 177 -9.38 -5.16 10.56
N ILE A 178 -8.22 -4.61 10.17
CA ILE A 178 -7.94 -4.23 8.78
C ILE A 178 -7.99 -5.45 7.87
N GLY A 179 -7.32 -6.54 8.27
CA GLY A 179 -7.30 -7.78 7.51
C GLY A 179 -8.69 -8.35 7.28
N THR A 180 -9.52 -8.40 8.32
CA THR A 180 -10.90 -8.94 8.28
C THR A 180 -11.80 -8.07 7.41
N ALA A 181 -11.74 -6.74 7.56
CA ALA A 181 -12.53 -5.81 6.76
C ALA A 181 -12.13 -5.86 5.28
N ALA A 182 -10.82 -5.83 4.98
CA ALA A 182 -10.31 -5.82 3.61
C ALA A 182 -10.60 -7.14 2.88
N THR A 183 -10.39 -8.28 3.52
CA THR A 183 -10.70 -9.60 2.94
C THR A 183 -12.20 -9.83 2.82
N GLY A 184 -13.00 -9.40 3.81
CA GLY A 184 -14.46 -9.48 3.77
C GLY A 184 -15.05 -8.66 2.63
N TRP A 185 -14.58 -7.43 2.43
CA TRP A 185 -14.98 -6.59 1.29
C TRP A 185 -14.57 -7.23 -0.05
N ALA A 186 -13.34 -7.75 -0.14
CA ALA A 186 -12.87 -8.40 -1.35
C ALA A 186 -13.67 -9.68 -1.68
N PHE A 187 -14.02 -10.47 -0.68
CA PHE A 187 -14.90 -11.62 -0.82
C PHE A 187 -16.30 -11.19 -1.27
N ALA A 188 -16.94 -10.25 -0.57
CA ALA A 188 -18.29 -9.79 -0.90
C ALA A 188 -18.39 -9.25 -2.34
N ARG A 189 -17.33 -8.58 -2.83
CA ARG A 189 -17.31 -7.99 -4.18
C ARG A 189 -16.97 -8.98 -5.28
N SER A 190 -16.25 -10.06 -4.99
CA SER A 190 -15.76 -11.00 -6.01
C SER A 190 -16.36 -12.41 -5.93
N MET A 191 -16.95 -12.75 -4.78
CA MET A 191 -17.36 -14.10 -4.38
C MET A 191 -16.23 -15.14 -4.48
N ASP A 192 -14.97 -14.71 -4.46
CA ASP A 192 -13.82 -15.59 -4.62
C ASP A 192 -13.48 -16.27 -3.28
N LYS A 193 -13.76 -17.58 -3.20
CA LYS A 193 -13.53 -18.39 -1.99
C LYS A 193 -12.07 -18.43 -1.53
N ARG A 194 -11.12 -18.03 -2.38
CA ARG A 194 -9.69 -17.97 -2.04
C ARG A 194 -9.36 -16.92 -0.98
N TYR A 195 -10.28 -16.00 -0.66
CA TYR A 195 -10.13 -15.01 0.41
C TYR A 195 -10.63 -15.50 1.77
N ILE A 196 -11.34 -16.63 1.82
CA ILE A 196 -11.91 -17.19 3.06
C ILE A 196 -10.83 -17.53 4.09
N PRO A 197 -9.71 -18.20 3.74
CA PRO A 197 -8.67 -18.52 4.73
C PRO A 197 -8.06 -17.27 5.38
N GLN A 198 -7.82 -16.20 4.61
CA GLN A 198 -7.26 -14.94 5.10
C GLN A 198 -8.26 -14.19 5.96
N PHE A 199 -9.54 -14.23 5.59
CA PHE A 199 -10.62 -13.68 6.40
C PHE A 199 -10.69 -14.38 7.76
N ILE A 200 -10.71 -15.71 7.78
CA ILE A 200 -10.72 -16.50 9.02
C ILE A 200 -9.47 -16.20 9.86
N ALA A 201 -8.28 -16.23 9.25
CA ALA A 201 -7.03 -15.95 9.96
C ALA A 201 -7.02 -14.54 10.56
N SER A 202 -7.47 -13.52 9.80
CA SER A 202 -7.54 -12.14 10.30
C SER A 202 -8.57 -11.99 11.42
N ALA A 203 -9.71 -12.70 11.32
CA ALA A 203 -10.73 -12.68 12.36
C ALA A 203 -10.24 -13.36 13.65
N MET A 204 -9.50 -14.46 13.55
CA MET A 204 -8.88 -15.11 14.71
C MET A 204 -7.87 -14.16 15.38
N VAL A 205 -7.00 -13.52 14.60
CA VAL A 205 -6.04 -12.53 15.10
C VAL A 205 -6.75 -11.34 15.74
N LEU A 206 -7.87 -10.87 15.18
CA LEU A 206 -8.70 -9.83 15.77
C LEU A 206 -9.24 -10.26 17.14
N CYS A 207 -9.83 -11.45 17.26
CA CYS A 207 -10.34 -11.96 18.52
C CYS A 207 -9.24 -12.11 19.58
N LEU A 208 -8.08 -12.66 19.19
CA LEU A 208 -6.91 -12.77 20.08
C LEU A 208 -6.39 -11.39 20.51
N GLY A 209 -6.32 -10.44 19.58
CA GLY A 209 -5.94 -9.05 19.84
C GLY A 209 -6.88 -8.34 20.82
N ILE A 210 -8.19 -8.53 20.66
CA ILE A 210 -9.19 -8.00 21.60
C ILE A 210 -9.01 -8.65 22.98
N ASN A 211 -8.81 -9.96 23.04
CA ASN A 211 -8.62 -10.66 24.31
C ASN A 211 -7.32 -10.26 25.03
N ALA A 212 -6.24 -9.96 24.29
CA ALA A 212 -4.99 -9.48 24.87
C ALA A 212 -5.04 -8.00 25.29
N PHE A 213 -6.01 -7.24 24.76
CA PHE A 213 -6.20 -5.83 25.08
C PHE A 213 -6.95 -5.62 26.42
N TRP A 214 -7.85 -6.54 26.78
CA TRP A 214 -8.66 -6.50 28.01
C TRP A 214 -8.00 -7.28 29.14
#